data_AF-A0A3R0XT54-F1
#
_entry.id   AF-A0A3R0XT54-F1
#
_cell.length_a   1.000
_cell.length_b   1.000
_cell.length_c   1.000
_cell.angle_alpha   90.00
_cell.angle_beta   90.00
_cell.angle_gamma   90.00
#
_symmetry.space_group_name_H-M   'P 1'
#
loop_
_entity.id
_entity.type
_entity.pdbx_description
1 polymer ?
#
loop_
_entity_poly.entity_id
_entity_poly.type
_entity_poly.pdbx_seq_one_letter_code
_entity_poly.pdbx_strand_id
1 'polypeptide(L)'
;QVLGHIRLADGASPPFGALVVSGKTGRTAGMVGDDGLAYLTGLSGEDRRTLNVSWDGRVQCRLTLPETVTLSRGPLLLPCR
;
A
#
# COMPACT_ATOMS: atom_id res chain seq x y z
N GLN A 1 4.36 -0.42 10.89
CA GLN A 1 4.67 -1.43 9.85
C GLN A 1 3.40 -2.21 9.53
N VAL A 2 3.19 -2.55 8.26
CA VAL A 2 2.03 -3.29 7.76
C VAL A 2 2.50 -4.26 6.68
N LEU A 3 1.95 -5.47 6.65
CA LEU A 3 2.15 -6.44 5.58
C LEU A 3 0.77 -6.75 5.00
N GLY A 4 0.64 -6.82 3.68
CA GLY A 4 -0.63 -7.18 3.07
C GLY A 4 -0.60 -7.28 1.56
N HIS A 5 -1.65 -7.89 1.01
CA HIS A 5 -1.91 -7.99 -0.41
C HIS A 5 -2.76 -6.81 -0.86
N ILE A 6 -2.23 -6.01 -1.78
CA ILE A 6 -2.97 -4.95 -2.42
C ILE A 6 -3.85 -5.55 -3.52
N ARG A 7 -5.13 -5.16 -3.53
CA ARG A 7 -6.10 -5.58 -4.53
C ARG A 7 -6.83 -4.38 -5.11
N LEU A 8 -6.88 -4.30 -6.43
CA LEU A 8 -7.65 -3.31 -7.18
C LEU A 8 -9.15 -3.60 -7.07
N ALA A 9 -9.99 -2.68 -7.52
CA ALA A 9 -11.44 -2.80 -7.44
C ALA A 9 -12.00 -4.01 -8.21
N ASP A 10 -11.32 -4.44 -9.27
CA ASP A 10 -11.65 -5.63 -10.07
C ASP A 10 -11.09 -6.94 -9.46
N GLY A 11 -10.39 -6.86 -8.32
CA GLY A 11 -9.76 -7.99 -7.65
C GLY A 11 -8.36 -8.33 -8.17
N ALA A 12 -7.85 -7.66 -9.20
CA ALA A 12 -6.50 -7.85 -9.69
C ALA A 12 -5.45 -7.28 -8.71
N SER A 13 -4.21 -7.74 -8.87
CA SER A 13 -3.05 -7.26 -8.11
C SER A 13 -2.35 -6.15 -8.87
N PRO A 14 -1.86 -5.08 -8.22
CA PRO A 14 -0.92 -4.17 -8.85
C PRO A 14 0.33 -4.93 -9.32
N PRO A 15 1.02 -4.44 -10.38
CA PRO A 15 2.20 -5.12 -10.89
C PRO A 15 3.35 -5.09 -9.89
N PHE A 16 4.23 -6.09 -9.99
CA PHE A 16 5.52 -6.09 -9.31
C PHE A 16 6.26 -4.78 -9.60
N GLY A 17 6.87 -4.18 -8.57
CA GLY A 17 7.60 -2.93 -8.68
C GLY A 17 6.74 -1.68 -8.53
N ALA A 18 5.40 -1.79 -8.46
CA ALA A 18 4.55 -0.66 -8.10
C ALA A 18 4.97 -0.08 -6.74
N LEU A 19 5.00 1.24 -6.63
CA LEU A 19 5.44 1.93 -5.42
C LEU A 19 4.25 2.34 -4.58
N VAL A 20 4.37 2.18 -3.27
CA VAL A 20 3.42 2.73 -2.30
C VAL A 20 4.07 3.94 -1.65
N VAL A 21 3.52 5.12 -1.90
CA VAL A 21 4.08 6.40 -1.47
C VAL A 21 3.10 7.15 -0.57
N SER A 22 3.62 7.87 0.42
CA SER A 22 2.81 8.81 1.21
C SER A 22 2.29 9.92 0.31
N GLY A 23 0.97 10.10 0.28
CA GLY A 23 0.34 11.24 -0.38
C GLY A 23 0.58 12.57 0.33
N LYS A 24 1.12 12.57 1.56
CA LYS A 24 1.50 13.79 2.29
C LYS A 24 2.96 14.17 2.07
N THR A 25 3.87 13.21 2.26
CA THR A 25 5.31 13.48 2.29
C THR A 25 6.03 13.10 1.01
N GLY A 26 5.38 12.35 0.11
CA GLY A 26 6.00 11.79 -1.09
C GLY A 26 7.00 10.66 -0.81
N ARG A 27 7.23 10.31 0.47
CA ARG A 27 8.16 9.25 0.84
C ARG A 27 7.60 7.88 0.47
N THR A 28 8.46 7.03 -0.09
CA THR A 28 8.14 5.62 -0.35
C THR A 28 7.99 4.87 0.97
N ALA A 29 6.80 4.28 1.18
CA ALA A 29 6.51 3.42 2.31
C ALA A 29 6.88 1.95 2.03
N GLY A 30 6.86 1.55 0.76
CA GLY A 30 7.22 0.21 0.31
C GLY A 30 6.99 0.01 -1.18
N MET A 31 7.17 -1.22 -1.62
CA MET A 31 7.00 -1.66 -3.01
C MET A 31 6.12 -2.91 -3.03
N VAL A 32 5.39 -3.08 -4.13
CA VAL A 32 4.58 -4.26 -4.41
C VAL A 32 5.47 -5.35 -5.00
N GLY A 33 5.47 -6.52 -4.37
CA GLY A 33 6.07 -7.76 -4.84
C GLY A 33 5.05 -8.66 -5.52
N ASP A 34 5.34 -9.96 -5.53
CA ASP A 34 4.49 -10.95 -6.20
C ASP A 34 3.08 -11.00 -5.62
N ASP A 35 2.10 -11.22 -6.51
CA ASP A 35 0.68 -11.26 -6.19
C ASP A 35 0.21 -10.11 -5.28
N GLY A 36 0.69 -8.89 -5.54
CA GLY A 36 0.27 -7.70 -4.81
C GLY A 36 0.80 -7.60 -3.38
N LEU A 37 1.67 -8.50 -2.92
CA LEU A 37 2.22 -8.49 -1.57
C LEU A 37 3.08 -7.24 -1.34
N ALA A 38 2.81 -6.47 -0.29
CA ALA A 38 3.56 -5.27 0.05
C ALA A 38 3.91 -5.24 1.54
N TYR A 39 5.17 -4.89 1.82
CA TYR A 39 5.65 -4.60 3.17
C TYR A 39 5.85 -3.09 3.31
N LEU A 40 5.04 -2.47 4.18
CA LEU A 40 4.96 -1.01 4.34
C LEU A 40 5.56 -0.59 5.69
N THR A 41 6.50 0.35 5.65
CA THR A 41 7.23 0.84 6.83
C THR A 41 7.28 2.37 6.87
N GLY A 42 7.75 2.93 7.99
CA GLY A 42 7.91 4.39 8.14
C GLY A 42 6.61 5.20 8.11
N LEU A 43 5.45 4.55 8.26
CA LEU A 43 4.14 5.18 8.21
C LEU A 43 3.81 5.89 9.53
N SER A 44 3.61 7.21 9.47
CA SER A 44 2.95 7.97 10.53
C SER A 44 1.45 7.69 10.57
N GLY A 45 0.76 8.19 11.61
CA GLY A 45 -0.71 8.13 11.67
C GLY A 45 -1.39 8.84 10.50
N GLU A 46 -0.81 9.94 10.02
CA GLU A 46 -1.33 10.68 8.87
C GLU A 46 -1.07 9.97 7.55
N ASP A 47 0.11 9.36 7.37
CA ASP A 47 0.43 8.61 6.14
C ASP A 47 -0.57 7.49 5.89
N ARG A 48 -1.02 6.82 6.96
CA ARG A 48 -2.00 5.71 6.89
C ARG A 48 -3.32 6.13 6.25
N ARG A 49 -3.68 7.41 6.29
CA ARG A 49 -4.94 7.92 5.72
C ARG A 49 -4.84 8.25 4.25
N THR A 50 -3.63 8.32 3.69
CA THR A 50 -3.41 8.75 2.31
C THR A 50 -2.13 8.15 1.74
N LEU A 51 -2.21 6.91 1.29
CA LEU A 51 -1.16 6.30 0.47
C LEU A 51 -1.58 6.26 -0.98
N ASN A 52 -0.65 6.57 -1.88
CA ASN A 52 -0.83 6.41 -3.32
C ASN A 52 -0.07 5.17 -3.76
N VAL A 53 -0.69 4.35 -4.61
CA VAL A 53 -0.03 3.27 -5.32
C VAL A 53 0.21 3.73 -6.76
N SER A 54 1.45 3.71 -7.19
CA SER A 54 1.86 4.25 -8.49
C SER A 54 2.70 3.25 -9.29
N TRP A 55 2.39 3.13 -10.57
CA TRP A 55 3.18 2.45 -11.60
C TRP A 55 2.91 3.12 -12.95
N ASP A 56 3.73 2.83 -13.96
CA ASP A 56 3.71 3.52 -15.27
C ASP A 56 3.81 5.05 -15.17
N GLY A 57 4.55 5.55 -14.17
CA GLY A 57 4.77 6.97 -13.94
C GLY A 57 3.56 7.76 -13.43
N ARG A 58 2.45 7.11 -13.05
CA ARG A 58 1.25 7.77 -12.53
C ARG A 58 0.71 7.10 -11.27
N VAL A 59 -0.07 7.85 -10.49
CA VAL A 59 -0.87 7.30 -9.40
C VAL A 59 -2.09 6.60 -10.01
N GLN A 60 -2.33 5.37 -9.59
CA GLN A 60 -3.36 4.52 -10.18
C GLN A 60 -4.50 4.26 -9.20
N CYS A 61 -4.17 4.17 -7.91
CA CYS A 61 -5.14 4.01 -6.84
C CYS A 61 -4.58 4.49 -5.50
N ARG A 62 -5.44 4.57 -4.49
CA ARG A 62 -5.13 4.98 -3.13
C ARG A 62 -5.47 3.90 -2.12
N LEU A 63 -4.69 3.87 -1.04
CA LEU A 63 -4.92 3.01 0.12
C LEU A 63 -5.23 3.85 1.34
N THR A 64 -6.10 3.32 2.19
CA THR A 64 -6.30 3.77 3.57
C THR A 64 -6.09 2.58 4.48
N LEU A 65 -5.21 2.75 5.46
CA LEU A 65 -4.85 1.72 6.42
C LEU A 65 -5.54 2.01 7.76
N PRO A 66 -5.89 0.97 8.54
CA PRO A 66 -6.40 1.18 9.90
C PRO A 66 -5.35 1.85 10.80
N GLU A 67 -5.81 2.60 11.81
CA GLU A 67 -4.93 3.31 12.75
C GLU A 67 -4.07 2.36 13.59
N THR A 68 -4.55 1.14 13.85
CA THR A 68 -3.83 0.11 14.61
C THR A 68 -3.79 -1.21 13.84
N VAL A 69 -2.64 -1.51 13.25
CA VAL A 69 -2.31 -2.81 12.65
C VAL A 69 -0.92 -3.22 13.14
N THR A 70 -0.81 -4.47 13.58
CA THR A 70 0.44 -5.13 13.94
C THR A 70 0.68 -6.31 12.98
N LEU A 71 1.94 -6.60 12.65
CA LEU A 71 2.30 -7.73 11.78
C LEU A 71 1.88 -9.10 12.31
N SER A 72 1.59 -9.21 13.61
CA SER A 72 1.13 -10.44 14.25
C SER A 72 -0.19 -10.98 13.71
N ARG A 73 -0.93 -10.20 12.90
CA ARG A 73 -2.15 -10.65 12.20
C ARG A 73 -1.90 -11.28 10.83
N GLY A 74 -0.63 -11.39 10.40
CA GLY A 74 -0.27 -11.85 9.06
C GLY A 74 -0.58 -10.80 7.97
N PRO A 75 -0.50 -11.18 6.69
CA PRO A 75 -0.81 -10.29 5.57
C PRO A 75 -2.28 -9.87 5.58
N LEU A 76 -2.53 -8.56 5.55
CA LEU A 76 -3.87 -7.99 5.42
C LEU A 76 -4.32 -7.90 3.96
N LEU A 77 -5.62 -7.90 3.72
CA LEU A 77 -6.16 -7.39 2.46
C LEU A 77 -6.12 -5.86 2.48
N LEU A 78 -5.52 -5.24 1.45
CA LEU A 78 -5.38 -3.80 1.29
C LEU A 78 -6.14 -3.35 0.03
N PRO A 79 -7.43 -2.97 0.15
CA PRO A 79 -8.23 -2.53 -0.99
C PRO A 79 -7.69 -1.22 -1.55
N CYS A 80 -7.42 -1.20 -2.86
CA CYS A 80 -6.99 -0.03 -3.60
C CYS A 80 -8.15 0.55 -4.40
N ARG A 81 -8.42 1.84 -4.21
CA ARG A 81 -9.53 2.56 -4.86
C ARG A 81 -9.08 3.83 -5.56
#